data_AF-A0A4R6Q6L9-F1
#
_entry.id   AF-A0A4R6Q6L9-F1
#
_cell.length_a   1.000
_cell.length_b   1.000
_cell.length_c   1.000
_cell.angle_alpha   90.00
_cell.angle_beta   90.00
_cell.angle_gamma   90.00
#
_symmetry.space_group_name_H-M   'P 1'
#
loop_
_entity.id
_entity.type
_entity.pdbx_description
1 polymer ?
#
loop_
_entity_poly.entity_id
_entity_poly.type
_entity_poly.pdbx_seq_one_letter_code
_entity_poly.pdbx_strand_id
1 'polypeptide(L)' 'WDGSYNGQPLPSTDYWFSVQYLEQNVSKEFKAHFSIKR' A
#
# COMPACT_ATOMS: atom_id res chain seq x y z
N TRP A 1 -7.51 -7.44 -0.12
CA TRP A 1 -6.57 -7.90 0.91
C TRP A 1 -7.38 -8.39 2.09
N ASP A 2 -7.25 -9.65 2.45
CA ASP A 2 -7.99 -10.36 3.51
C ASP A 2 -7.48 -10.04 4.94
N GLY A 3 -6.62 -9.03 5.08
CA GLY A 3 -6.06 -8.60 6.37
C GLY A 3 -4.87 -9.45 6.86
N SER A 4 -4.46 -10.45 6.08
CA SER A 4 -3.31 -11.31 6.39
C SER A 4 -2.11 -10.91 5.53
N TYR A 5 -0.96 -10.62 6.14
CA TYR A 5 0.30 -10.50 5.42
C TYR A 5 1.26 -11.57 5.93
N ASN A 6 1.73 -12.41 5.00
CA ASN A 6 2.64 -13.51 5.30
C ASN A 6 2.14 -14.47 6.40
N GLY A 7 0.82 -14.69 6.48
CA GLY A 7 0.17 -15.56 7.46
C GLY A 7 -0.02 -14.95 8.85
N GLN A 8 0.35 -13.68 9.07
CA GLN A 8 0.09 -12.98 10.33
C GLN A 8 -1.03 -11.94 10.15
N PRO A 9 -1.99 -11.87 11.10
CA PRO A 9 -3.03 -10.86 11.08
C PRO A 9 -2.37 -9.50 11.28
N LEU A 10 -2.48 -8.66 10.27
CA LEU A 10 -1.89 -7.35 10.30
C LEU A 10 -2.71 -6.45 11.23
N PRO A 11 -2.06 -5.65 12.10
CA PRO A 11 -2.77 -4.79 13.03
C PRO A 11 -3.67 -3.80 12.27
N SER A 12 -4.77 -3.32 12.87
CA SER A 12 -5.58 -2.23 12.30
C SER A 12 -4.82 -0.91 12.39
N THR A 13 -3.74 -0.79 11.63
CA THR A 13 -2.86 0.39 11.55
C THR A 13 -2.89 0.96 10.14
N ASP A 14 -2.42 2.19 9.98
CA ASP A 14 -2.22 2.82 8.68
C ASP A 14 -1.11 2.12 7.90
N TYR A 15 -1.46 1.57 6.73
CA TYR A 15 -0.54 0.95 5.79
C TYR A 15 -0.14 1.94 4.72
N TRP A 16 1.16 2.18 4.59
CA TRP A 16 1.72 3.06 3.56
C TRP A 16 2.22 2.21 2.39
N PHE A 17 1.95 2.66 1.17
CA PHE A 17 2.52 2.06 -0.03
C PHE A 17 3.02 3.14 -0.99
N SER A 18 4.09 2.80 -1.71
CA SER A 18 4.62 3.61 -2.80
C SER A 18 4.67 2.77 -4.08
N VAL A 19 4.21 3.36 -5.18
CA VAL A 19 4.29 2.78 -6.52
C VAL A 19 5.15 3.70 -7.37
N GLN A 20 6.21 3.13 -7.94
CA GLN A 20 6.98 3.78 -8.98
C GLN A 20 6.47 3.29 -10.33
N TYR A 21 6.08 4.21 -11.20
CA TYR A 21 5.57 3.89 -12.53
C TYR A 21 6.03 4.94 -13.54
N LEU A 22 6.13 4.52 -14.80
CA LEU A 22 6.43 5.41 -15.91
C LEU A 22 5.11 5.85 -16.54
N GLU A 23 4.80 7.14 -16.50
CA GLU A 23 3.68 7.73 -17.24
C GLU A 23 4.26 8.60 -18.37
N GLN A 24 3.98 8.23 -19.61
CA GLN A 24 4.47 8.96 -20.79
C GLN A 24 6.00 9.16 -20.80
N ASN A 25 6.77 8.09 -20.50
CA ASN A 25 8.24 8.12 -20.33
C ASN A 25 8.77 8.99 -19.18
N VAL A 26 7.90 9.52 -18.32
CA VAL A 26 8.29 10.24 -17.11
C VAL A 26 8.12 9.32 -15.91
N SER A 27 9.21 9.14 -15.16
CA SER A 27 9.18 8.38 -13.91
C SER A 27 8.41 9.16 -12.84
N LYS A 28 7.35 8.57 -12.33
CA LYS A 28 6.49 9.11 -11.29
C LYS A 28 6.47 8.16 -10.10
N GLU A 29 6.41 8.77 -8.93
CA GLU A 29 6.25 8.05 -7.67
C GLU A 29 4.92 8.48 -7.05
N PHE A 30 4.04 7.50 -6.82
CA PHE A 30 2.79 7.71 -6.10
C PHE A 30 2.90 7.09 -4.71
N LYS A 31 2.69 7.90 -3.67
CA LYS A 31 2.66 7.45 -2.27
C LYS A 31 1.26 7.65 -1.74
N ALA A 32 0.69 6.62 -1.15
CA ALA A 32 -0.59 6.69 -0.48
C ALA A 32 -0.60 5.79 0.76
N HIS A 33 -1.59 5.99 1.61
CA HIS A 33 -1.85 5.11 2.73
C HIS A 33 -3.29 4.62 2.68
N PHE A 34 -3.53 3.46 3.26
CA PHE A 34 -4.87 2.96 3.52
C PHE A 34 -4.89 2.35 4.93
N SER A 35 -6.00 2.55 5.61
CA SER A 35 -6.21 2.03 6.95
C SER A 35 -7.18 0.86 6.88
N ILE A 36 -6.83 -0.28 7.47
CA ILE A 36 -7.81 -1.35 7.69
C ILE A 36 -8.67 -0.96 8.88
N LYS A 37 -9.90 -0.48 8.60
CA LYS A 37 -10.96 -0.46 9.62
C LYS A 37 -11.52 -1.87 9.80
N ARG A 38 -11.58 -2.30 11.06
CA ARG A 38 -12.28 -3.53 11.49
C ARG A 38 -13.75 -3.25 11.75
#